data_AF-A0A403T514-F1
#
_entry.id   AF-A0A403T514-F1
#
_cell.length_a   1.000
_cell.length_b   1.000
_cell.length_c   1.000
_cell.angle_alpha   90.00
_cell.angle_beta   90.00
_cell.angle_gamma   90.00
#
_symmetry.space_group_name_H-M   'P 1'
#
loop_
_entity.id
_entity.type
_entity.pdbx_description
1 polymer ?
#
loop_
_entity_poly.entity_id
_entity_poly.type
_entity_poly.pdbx_seq_one_letter_code
_entity_poly.pdbx_strand_id
1 'polypeptide(L)' 'MNLQENHLLSLDIDAWAKSQGMRLLWNSNRDYLIYSPIHLTGKNSDDVLNQLGQLFLSENYGLVVKLYDKNNVLVIDGQ' A
#
# COMPACT_ATOMS: atom_id res chain seq x y z
N MET A 1 6.41 1.56 6.49
CA MET A 1 5.78 0.33 5.95
C MET A 1 6.89 -0.56 5.43
N ASN A 2 6.88 -1.84 5.82
CA ASN A 2 7.87 -2.83 5.37
C ASN A 2 7.17 -3.80 4.44
N LEU A 3 7.58 -3.83 3.18
CA LEU A 3 7.13 -4.79 2.17
C LEU A 3 8.21 -5.88 2.08
N GLN A 4 7.86 -7.12 2.39
CA GLN A 4 8.77 -8.23 2.55
C GLN A 4 8.84 -9.06 1.26
N GLU A 5 10.03 -9.56 0.95
CA GLU A 5 10.22 -10.47 -0.17
C GLU A 5 9.32 -11.72 -0.04
N ASN A 6 8.82 -12.22 -1.18
CA ASN A 6 7.91 -13.37 -1.28
C ASN A 6 6.54 -13.18 -0.63
N HIS A 7 6.22 -11.98 -0.15
CA HIS A 7 4.86 -11.63 0.25
C HIS A 7 4.09 -11.02 -0.92
N LEU A 8 2.77 -11.16 -0.84
CA LEU A 8 1.86 -10.38 -1.68
C LEU A 8 1.81 -8.95 -1.16
N LEU A 9 1.80 -8.00 -2.09
CA LEU A 9 1.76 -6.57 -1.81
C LEU A 9 0.54 -6.22 -0.95
N SER A 10 -0.61 -6.82 -1.24
CA SER A 10 -1.84 -6.62 -0.45
C SER A 10 -1.69 -7.02 1.02
N LEU A 11 -0.92 -8.07 1.33
CA LEU A 11 -0.76 -8.57 2.70
C LEU A 11 0.03 -7.60 3.56
N ASP A 12 1.16 -7.10 3.06
CA ASP A 12 2.00 -6.19 3.82
C ASP A 12 1.36 -4.80 3.95
N ILE A 13 0.64 -4.35 2.92
CA ILE A 13 -0.14 -3.10 2.97
C ILE A 13 -1.30 -3.24 3.98
N ASP A 14 -1.99 -4.38 4.01
CA ASP A 14 -3.07 -4.65 4.98
C ASP A 14 -2.54 -4.66 6.41
N ALA A 15 -1.42 -5.35 6.65
CA ALA A 15 -0.76 -5.39 7.95
C ALA A 15 -0.37 -3.98 8.42
N TRP A 16 0.21 -3.17 7.53
CA TRP A 16 0.53 -1.79 7.86
C TRP A 16 -0.73 -0.94 8.11
N ALA A 17 -1.76 -1.04 7.27
CA ALA A 17 -3.00 -0.29 7.44
C ALA A 17 -3.65 -0.58 8.79
N LYS A 18 -3.74 -1.86 9.17
CA LYS A 18 -4.23 -2.30 10.49
C LYS A 18 -3.41 -1.73 11.63
N SER A 19 -2.09 -1.66 11.49
CA SER A 19 -1.21 -1.06 12.52
C SER A 19 -1.48 0.43 12.74
N GLN A 20 -2.03 1.11 11.75
CA GLN A 20 -2.41 2.52 11.81
C GLN A 20 -3.89 2.74 12.19
N GLY A 21 -4.63 1.68 12.55
CA GLY A 21 -6.05 1.77 12.88
C GLY A 21 -6.96 1.91 11.65
N MET A 22 -6.46 1.59 10.45
CA MET A 22 -7.20 1.66 9.20
C MET A 22 -7.66 0.27 8.73
N ARG A 23 -8.71 0.24 7.92
CA ARG A 23 -9.13 -0.93 7.15
C ARG A 23 -8.61 -0.82 5.72
N LEU A 24 -7.95 -1.86 5.21
CA LEU A 24 -7.65 -1.96 3.78
C LEU A 24 -8.88 -2.43 3.00
N LEU A 25 -9.14 -1.77 1.88
CA LEU A 25 -9.99 -2.25 0.80
C LEU A 25 -9.13 -2.45 -0.45
N TRP A 26 -8.80 -3.70 -0.75
CA TRP A 26 -8.10 -4.06 -1.97
C TRP A 26 -9.11 -4.21 -3.12
N ASN A 27 -9.17 -3.21 -3.99
CA ASN A 27 -10.09 -3.15 -5.13
C ASN A 27 -9.31 -3.23 -6.45
N SER A 28 -8.46 -4.24 -6.55
CA SER A 28 -7.77 -4.63 -7.78
C SER A 28 -8.00 -6.11 -8.05
N ASN A 29 -8.14 -6.46 -9.32
CA ASN A 29 -8.19 -7.86 -9.76
C ASN A 29 -6.81 -8.54 -9.80
N ARG A 30 -5.75 -7.78 -9.55
CA ARG A 30 -4.35 -8.22 -9.53
C ARG A 30 -3.75 -7.95 -8.17
N ASP A 31 -2.82 -8.81 -7.80
CA ASP A 31 -1.91 -8.64 -6.67
C ASP A 31 -0.50 -8.95 -7.13
N TYR A 32 0.49 -8.45 -6.41
CA TYR A 32 1.88 -8.44 -6.84
C TYR A 32 2.76 -9.15 -5.82
N LEU A 33 3.63 -10.04 -6.30
CA LEU A 33 4.66 -10.64 -5.47
C LEU A 33 5.82 -9.65 -5.33
N ILE A 34 6.27 -9.43 -4.10
CA ILE A 34 7.42 -8.57 -3.81
C ILE A 34 8.69 -9.39 -4.05
N TYR A 35 9.49 -8.99 -5.04
CA TYR A 35 10.77 -9.65 -5.38
C TYR A 35 11.97 -9.11 -4.61
N SER A 36 11.85 -7.95 -3.98
CA SER A 36 12.91 -7.36 -3.18
C SER A 36 12.28 -6.57 -2.04
N PRO A 37 12.83 -6.65 -0.83
CA PRO A 37 12.25 -5.96 0.31
C PRO A 37 12.29 -4.44 0.09
N ILE A 38 11.18 -3.77 0.41
CA ILE A 38 11.03 -2.31 0.27
C ILE A 38 10.67 -1.72 1.63
N HIS A 39 11.40 -0.68 2.01
CA HIS A 39 11.19 0.05 3.26
C HIS A 39 10.73 1.47 2.96
N LEU A 40 9.44 1.73 3.17
CA LEU A 40 8.85 3.07 3.04
C LEU A 40 8.85 3.74 4.43
N THR A 41 9.46 4.91 4.55
CA THR A 41 9.61 5.61 5.83
C THR A 41 9.18 7.07 5.70
N GLY A 42 8.53 7.60 6.72
CA GLY A 42 7.97 8.96 6.70
C GLY A 42 7.73 9.48 8.10
N LYS A 43 7.50 10.79 8.24
CA LYS A 43 7.19 11.40 9.54
C LYS A 43 5.76 11.12 9.97
N ASN A 44 4.88 10.85 9.02
CA ASN A 44 3.46 10.53 9.22
C ASN A 44 2.99 9.49 8.17
N SER A 45 1.73 9.09 8.28
CA SER A 45 1.11 8.14 7.35
C SER A 45 1.04 8.68 5.92
N ASP A 46 0.81 9.98 5.73
CA ASP A 46 0.72 10.60 4.40
C ASP A 46 2.04 10.49 3.63
N ASP A 47 3.18 10.72 4.29
CA ASP A 47 4.50 10.54 3.69
C ASP A 47 4.70 9.11 3.19
N VAL A 48 4.29 8.12 3.99
CA VAL A 48 4.40 6.70 3.64
C VAL A 48 3.48 6.35 2.47
N LEU A 49 2.25 6.86 2.45
CA LEU A 49 1.29 6.64 1.37
C LEU A 49 1.71 7.33 0.06
N ASN A 50 2.32 8.51 0.15
CA ASN A 50 2.88 9.19 -1.02
C ASN A 50 4.02 8.38 -1.65
N GLN A 51 4.92 7.83 -0.84
CA GLN A 51 5.97 6.92 -1.34
C GLN A 51 5.39 5.64 -1.92
N LEU A 52 4.33 5.10 -1.33
CA LEU A 52 3.62 3.93 -1.86
C LEU A 52 3.01 4.22 -3.24
N GLY A 53 2.39 5.39 -3.43
CA GLY A 53 1.89 5.83 -4.73
C GLY A 53 3.01 5.98 -5.77
N GLN A 54 4.17 6.53 -5.37
CA GLN A 54 5.33 6.62 -6.25
C GLN A 54 5.86 5.24 -6.66
N LEU A 55 5.91 4.28 -5.73
CA LEU A 55 6.28 2.89 -6.03
C LEU A 55 5.35 2.27 -7.07
N PHE A 56 4.04 2.49 -6.95
CA PHE A 56 3.07 1.94 -7.90
C PHE A 56 3.27 2.49 -9.32
N LEU A 57 3.67 3.75 -9.42
CA LEU A 57 4.01 4.39 -10.67
C LEU A 57 5.34 3.87 -11.23
N SER A 58 6.38 3.74 -10.40
CA SER A 58 7.72 3.33 -10.86
C SER A 58 7.75 1.89 -11.37
N GLU A 59 7.05 0.99 -10.69
CA GLU A 59 6.96 -0.44 -11.05
C GLU A 59 5.84 -0.72 -12.06
N ASN A 60 5.11 0.31 -12.49
CA ASN A 60 3.99 0.22 -13.43
C ASN A 60 2.93 -0.83 -13.00
N TYR A 61 2.61 -0.86 -11.70
CA TYR A 61 1.61 -1.79 -11.16
C TYR A 61 0.18 -1.44 -11.58
N GLY A 62 -0.07 -0.26 -12.14
CA GLY A 62 -1.41 0.21 -12.45
C GLY A 62 -2.30 0.26 -11.19
N LEU A 63 -1.72 0.56 -10.03
CA LEU A 63 -2.42 0.68 -8.76
C LEU A 63 -2.47 2.14 -8.33
N VAL A 64 -3.57 2.53 -7.67
CA VAL A 64 -3.75 3.86 -7.09
C VAL A 64 -4.10 3.74 -5.62
N VAL A 65 -3.42 4.51 -4.78
CA VAL A 65 -3.69 4.60 -3.35
C VAL A 65 -4.62 5.77 -3.03
N LYS A 66 -5.66 5.52 -2.22
CA LYS A 66 -6.61 6.55 -1.76
C LYS A 66 -6.88 6.36 -0.27
N LEU A 67 -6.75 7.43 0.51
CA LEU A 67 -7.10 7.43 1.92
C LEU A 67 -8.41 8.18 2.16
N TYR A 68 -9.35 7.53 2.85
CA TYR A 68 -10.61 8.11 3.28
C TYR A 68 -10.57 8.33 4.80
N ASP A 69 -9.97 9.44 5.22
CA ASP A 69 -9.72 9.77 6.64
C ASP A 69 -10.96 9.67 7.53
N LYS A 70 -12.12 10.14 7.04
CA LYS A 70 -13.37 10.12 7.82
C LYS A 70 -13.79 8.74 8.29
N ASN A 71 -13.43 7.70 7.53
CA ASN A 71 -13.83 6.32 7.78
C ASN A 71 -12.64 5.42 8.14
N ASN A 72 -11.42 5.96 8.19
CA ASN A 72 -10.16 5.21 8.34
C ASN A 72 -10.05 4.05 7.34
N VAL A 73 -10.40 4.28 6.07
CA VAL A 73 -10.31 3.27 5.01
C VAL A 73 -9.22 3.65 4.02
N LEU A 74 -8.27 2.74 3.84
CA LEU A 74 -7.27 2.80 2.78
C LEU A 74 -7.77 1.96 1.61
N VAL A 75 -7.91 2.56 0.44
CA VAL A 75 -8.35 1.88 -0.79
C VAL A 75 -7.17 1.79 -1.75
N ILE A 76 -6.93 0.59 -2.27
CA ILE A 76 -6.01 0.36 -3.39
C ILE A 76 -6.85 -0.05 -4.60
N ASP A 77 -6.97 0.84 -5.58
CA ASP A 77 -7.72 0.58 -6.81
C ASP A 77 -6.77 0.12 -7.94
N GLY A 78 -7.18 -0.90 -8.68
CA GLY A 78 -6.57 -1.22 -9.97
C GLY A 78 -7.08 -0.32 -11.09
N GLN A 79 -6.19 0.14 -11.97
CA GLN A 79 -6.52 0.80 -13.24
C GLN A 79 -6.80 -0.19 -14.36
#